data_AF-A0A392NUF6-F1
#
_entry.id   AF-A0A392NUF6-F1
#
_cell.length_a   1.000
_cell.length_b   1.000
_cell.length_c   1.000
_cell.angle_alpha   90.00
_cell.angle_beta   90.00
_cell.angle_gamma   90.00
#
_symmetry.space_group_name_H-M   'P 1'
#
loop_
_entity.id
_entity.type
_entity.pdbx_description
1 polymer ?
#
loop_
_entity_poly.entity_id
_entity_poly.type
_entity_poly.pdbx_seq_one_letter_code
_entity_poly.pdbx_strand_id
1 'polypeptide(L)'
;DISKELSKNCQSNYVMHINYDDYDGHRHVVKVVKNTPLYDWFKDSLENEGMDEILVNSYHHQGVKRLAQRFVPMAFANDGLIEGFYDPCAYNPDEGKFIMGLQFHPERMRKPNSDDFDYPGCPFVYK
;
A
#
# COMPACT_ATOMS: atom_id res chain seq x y z
N ASP A 1 -4.63 -9.20 -14.98
CA ASP A 1 -3.63 -8.23 -15.46
C ASP A 1 -4.24 -6.86 -15.29
N ILE A 2 -3.61 -6.01 -14.47
CA ILE A 2 -4.13 -4.70 -14.09
C ILE A 2 -4.32 -3.81 -15.33
N SER A 3 -3.28 -3.72 -16.16
CA SER A 3 -3.28 -2.86 -17.35
C SER A 3 -4.43 -3.21 -18.30
N LYS A 4 -4.72 -4.50 -18.50
CA LYS A 4 -5.83 -4.96 -19.37
C LYS A 4 -7.22 -4.71 -18.81
N GLU A 5 -7.37 -4.71 -17.48
CA GLU A 5 -8.68 -4.55 -16.84
C GLU A 5 -9.03 -3.07 -16.64
N LEU A 6 -8.06 -2.24 -16.23
CA LEU A 6 -8.28 -0.80 -16.04
C LEU A 6 -8.40 -0.06 -17.38
N SER A 7 -7.71 -0.51 -18.43
CA SER A 7 -7.85 0.09 -19.78
C SER A 7 -9.27 -0.01 -20.34
N LYS A 8 -10.09 -0.95 -19.84
CA LYS A 8 -11.49 -1.11 -20.26
C LYS A 8 -12.43 -0.10 -19.60
N ASN A 9 -12.02 0.52 -18.49
CA ASN A 9 -12.89 1.33 -17.63
C ASN A 9 -12.68 2.85 -17.76
N CYS A 10 -11.89 3.34 -18.74
CA CYS A 10 -11.70 4.78 -19.04
C CYS A 10 -11.60 5.68 -17.78
N GLN A 11 -10.78 5.30 -16.80
CA GLN A 11 -10.47 6.18 -15.67
C GLN A 11 -9.25 7.04 -16.03
N SER A 12 -9.37 8.36 -15.84
CA SER A 12 -8.36 9.37 -16.15
C SER A 12 -7.06 9.26 -15.35
N ASN A 13 -6.96 8.30 -14.43
CA ASN A 13 -5.93 8.25 -13.39
C ASN A 13 -5.10 6.96 -13.47
N TYR A 14 -4.70 6.52 -14.67
CA TYR A 14 -3.88 5.31 -14.82
C TYR A 14 -2.60 5.37 -13.98
N VAL A 15 -2.33 4.32 -13.20
CA VAL A 15 -1.09 4.13 -12.45
C VAL A 15 -0.29 2.99 -13.09
N MET A 16 1.01 3.23 -13.25
CA MET A 16 1.95 2.18 -13.67
C MET A 16 2.33 1.37 -12.42
N HIS A 17 1.90 0.11 -12.35
CA HIS A 17 2.15 -0.79 -11.22
C HIS A 17 3.36 -1.73 -11.40
N ILE A 18 3.96 -1.69 -12.59
CA ILE A 18 5.17 -2.43 -12.89
C ILE A 18 5.99 -1.65 -13.91
N ASN A 19 7.26 -1.41 -13.59
CA ASN A 19 8.22 -0.78 -14.48
C ASN A 19 9.40 -1.74 -14.66
N TYR A 20 9.57 -2.28 -15.87
CA TYR A 20 10.67 -3.20 -16.16
C TYR A 20 12.02 -2.49 -16.30
N ASP A 21 12.01 -1.18 -16.57
CA ASP A 21 13.22 -0.37 -16.71
C ASP A 21 13.70 0.20 -15.36
N ASP A 22 12.84 0.19 -14.33
CA ASP A 22 13.15 0.68 -12.98
C ASP A 22 12.57 -0.27 -11.92
N TYR A 23 13.27 -1.38 -11.70
CA TYR A 23 12.81 -2.46 -10.83
C TYR A 23 12.74 -2.04 -9.35
N ASP A 24 13.79 -1.39 -8.83
CA ASP A 24 13.92 -1.07 -7.40
C ASP A 24 13.44 0.36 -7.06
N GLY A 25 13.52 1.29 -8.01
CA GLY A 25 13.25 2.72 -7.80
C GLY A 25 11.82 3.14 -8.09
N HIS A 26 11.05 2.34 -8.82
CA HIS A 26 9.70 2.74 -9.20
C HIS A 26 8.77 2.88 -7.99
N ARG A 27 8.08 4.02 -7.91
CA ARG A 27 7.16 4.37 -6.83
C ARG A 27 5.88 4.96 -7.41
N HIS A 28 4.76 4.77 -6.72
CA HIS A 28 3.54 5.55 -6.95
C HIS A 28 2.88 5.94 -5.64
N VAL A 29 1.97 6.90 -5.72
CA VAL A 29 1.19 7.35 -4.58
C VAL A 29 0.10 6.35 -4.25
N VAL A 30 -0.13 6.13 -2.96
CA VAL A 30 -1.32 5.48 -2.44
C VAL A 30 -1.96 6.36 -1.38
N LYS A 31 -3.29 6.40 -1.38
CA LYS A 31 -4.09 7.03 -0.34
C LYS A 31 -4.37 6.02 0.77
N VAL A 32 -3.99 6.37 1.99
CA VAL A 32 -4.20 5.54 3.19
C VAL A 32 -5.55 5.88 3.83
N VAL A 33 -6.32 4.85 4.18
CA VAL A 33 -7.66 5.00 4.76
C VAL A 33 -7.54 5.24 6.26
N LYS A 34 -8.11 6.36 6.75
CA LYS A 34 -8.17 6.68 8.19
C LYS A 34 -8.84 5.57 9.01
N ASN A 35 -8.48 5.49 10.28
CA ASN A 35 -9.02 4.50 11.23
C ASN A 35 -8.77 3.05 10.79
N THR A 36 -7.62 2.80 10.16
CA THR A 36 -7.15 1.46 9.83
C THR A 36 -5.77 1.24 10.43
N PRO A 37 -5.36 -0.02 10.67
CA PRO A 37 -4.02 -0.31 11.18
C PRO A 37 -2.89 0.33 10.38
N LEU A 38 -3.01 0.34 9.05
CA LEU A 38 -2.01 0.94 8.19
C LEU A 38 -1.90 2.46 8.40
N TYR A 39 -3.02 3.16 8.66
CA TYR A 39 -2.97 4.58 9.00
C TYR A 39 -2.17 4.82 10.27
N ASP A 40 -2.36 3.98 11.29
CA ASP A 40 -1.64 4.11 12.56
C ASP A 40 -0.13 3.88 12.39
N TRP A 41 0.29 2.98 11.49
CA TRP A 41 1.70 2.76 11.18
C TRP A 41 2.37 4.00 10.58
N PHE A 42 1.67 4.68 9.67
CA PHE A 42 2.20 5.83 8.94
C PHE A 42 1.73 7.17 9.51
N LYS A 43 1.09 7.19 10.68
CA LYS A 43 0.46 8.36 11.27
C LYS A 43 1.37 9.58 11.31
N ASP A 44 2.59 9.40 11.81
CA ASP A 44 3.58 10.48 11.91
C ASP A 44 3.90 11.08 10.53
N SER A 45 3.94 10.27 9.48
CA SER A 45 4.20 10.74 8.11
C SER A 45 2.99 11.47 7.53
N LEU A 46 1.80 10.89 7.69
CA LEU A 46 0.55 11.42 7.15
C LEU A 46 0.15 12.76 7.80
N GLU A 47 0.31 12.90 9.12
CA GLU A 47 0.00 14.14 9.83
C GLU A 47 0.98 15.27 9.49
N ASN A 48 2.25 14.95 9.22
CA ASN A 48 3.27 15.95 8.86
C ASN A 48 3.08 16.50 7.44
N GLU A 49 2.67 15.68 6.48
CA GLU A 49 2.43 16.12 5.10
C GLU A 49 1.05 16.78 4.92
N GLY A 50 0.13 16.57 5.87
CA GLY A 50 -1.23 17.11 5.82
C GLY A 50 -2.10 16.46 4.74
N MET A 51 -1.63 15.36 4.15
CA MET A 51 -2.33 14.55 3.15
C MET A 51 -2.34 13.09 3.60
N ASP A 52 -3.46 12.38 3.34
CA ASP A 52 -3.58 10.96 3.69
C ASP A 52 -2.90 10.06 2.64
N GLU A 53 -1.69 10.44 2.17
CA GLU A 53 -1.00 9.84 1.02
C GLU A 53 0.47 9.51 1.35
N ILE A 54 0.98 8.42 0.78
CA ILE A 54 2.40 8.02 0.84
C ILE A 54 2.87 7.50 -0.52
N LEU A 55 4.17 7.58 -0.79
CA LEU A 55 4.82 6.94 -1.94
C LEU A 55 5.24 5.52 -1.57
N VAL A 56 4.82 4.53 -2.35
CA VAL A 56 5.16 3.12 -2.13
C VAL A 56 5.84 2.53 -3.35
N ASN A 57 6.65 1.51 -3.14
CA ASN A 57 7.23 0.72 -4.23
C ASN A 57 6.20 -0.16 -4.90
N SER A 58 6.43 -0.43 -6.18
CA SER A 58 5.47 -1.16 -6.98
C SER A 58 6.15 -2.00 -8.03
N TYR A 59 5.90 -3.30 -7.94
CA TYR A 59 6.37 -4.28 -8.91
C TYR A 59 5.37 -5.44 -9.01
N HIS A 60 4.17 -5.16 -9.50
CA HIS A 60 3.10 -6.15 -9.64
C HIS A 60 2.24 -5.91 -10.88
N HIS A 61 1.91 -7.00 -11.57
CA HIS A 61 1.04 -6.98 -12.76
C HIS A 61 -0.38 -7.52 -12.44
N GLN A 62 -0.55 -8.08 -11.24
CA GLN A 62 -1.82 -8.55 -10.70
C GLN A 62 -2.20 -7.70 -9.49
N GLY A 63 -3.50 -7.63 -9.22
CA GLY A 63 -4.03 -6.88 -8.09
C GLY A 63 -5.44 -7.33 -7.76
N VAL A 64 -6.00 -6.80 -6.67
CA VAL A 64 -7.30 -7.21 -6.15
C VAL A 64 -8.43 -6.66 -7.03
N LYS A 65 -9.07 -7.55 -7.81
CA LYS A 65 -10.24 -7.19 -8.61
C LYS A 65 -11.52 -7.05 -7.77
N ARG A 66 -11.71 -7.95 -6.81
CA ARG A 66 -12.85 -7.95 -5.90
C ARG A 66 -12.41 -8.48 -4.54
N LEU A 67 -12.42 -7.61 -3.54
CA LEU A 67 -12.12 -7.97 -2.17
C LEU A 67 -13.31 -8.73 -1.55
N ALA A 68 -13.05 -9.76 -0.76
CA ALA A 68 -14.11 -10.47 -0.04
C ALA A 68 -14.71 -9.58 1.06
N GLN A 69 -16.02 -9.71 1.32
CA GLN A 69 -16.76 -8.85 2.26
C GLN A 69 -16.20 -8.82 3.68
N ARG A 70 -15.46 -9.87 4.08
CA ARG A 70 -14.82 -9.96 5.40
C ARG A 70 -13.65 -8.98 5.56
N PHE A 71 -12.99 -8.59 4.48
CA PHE A 71 -11.82 -7.73 4.55
C PHE A 71 -12.19 -6.26 4.34
N VAL A 72 -11.41 -5.39 4.97
CA VAL A 72 -11.55 -3.94 4.86
C VAL A 72 -10.31 -3.39 4.16
N PRO A 73 -10.47 -2.57 3.10
CA PRO A 73 -9.34 -1.94 2.41
C PRO A 73 -8.69 -0.87 3.31
N MET A 74 -7.36 -0.75 3.20
CA MET A 74 -6.55 0.20 3.97
C MET A 74 -5.79 1.19 3.08
N ALA A 75 -5.56 0.86 1.81
CA ALA A 75 -4.88 1.74 0.87
C ALA A 75 -5.42 1.58 -0.54
N PHE A 76 -5.44 2.69 -1.28
CA PHE A 76 -5.84 2.72 -2.69
C PHE A 76 -4.82 3.49 -3.53
N ALA A 77 -4.47 2.97 -4.70
CA ALA A 77 -3.78 3.75 -5.73
C ALA A 77 -4.75 4.75 -6.40
N ASN A 78 -4.21 5.72 -7.14
CA ASN A 78 -5.00 6.79 -7.77
C ASN A 78 -5.98 6.29 -8.86
N ASP A 79 -5.75 5.10 -9.40
CA ASP A 79 -6.66 4.39 -10.31
C ASP A 79 -7.75 3.60 -9.57
N GLY A 80 -7.75 3.62 -8.23
CA GLY A 80 -8.69 2.92 -7.37
C GLY A 80 -8.31 1.47 -7.07
N LEU A 81 -7.15 0.97 -7.51
CA LEU A 81 -6.68 -0.36 -7.14
C LEU A 81 -6.43 -0.44 -5.63
N ILE A 82 -6.88 -1.53 -5.00
CA ILE A 82 -6.61 -1.78 -3.57
C ILE A 82 -5.15 -2.22 -3.41
N GLU A 83 -4.41 -1.46 -2.61
CA GLU A 83 -2.98 -1.66 -2.32
C GLU A 83 -2.73 -2.26 -0.93
N GLY A 84 -3.76 -2.31 -0.09
CA GLY A 84 -3.70 -2.98 1.20
C GLY A 84 -5.07 -3.26 1.78
N PHE A 85 -5.19 -4.34 2.56
CA PHE A 85 -6.41 -4.72 3.28
C PHE A 85 -6.10 -5.46 4.58
N TYR A 86 -7.07 -5.54 5.49
CA TYR A 86 -6.98 -6.33 6.72
C TYR A 86 -8.30 -7.01 7.08
N ASP A 87 -8.24 -7.97 8.00
CA ASP A 87 -9.42 -8.58 8.61
C ASP A 87 -9.68 -7.95 9.99
N PRO A 88 -10.73 -7.13 10.16
CA PRO A 88 -11.03 -6.50 11.44
C PRO A 88 -11.41 -7.51 12.54
N CYS A 89 -11.86 -8.71 12.18
CA CYS A 89 -12.18 -9.78 13.14
C CYS A 89 -10.95 -10.61 13.54
N ALA A 90 -9.81 -10.43 12.85
CA ALA A 90 -8.57 -11.16 13.09
C ALA A 90 -7.35 -10.23 13.12
N TYR A 91 -7.56 -8.98 13.53
CA TYR A 91 -6.50 -8.01 13.78
C TYR A 91 -6.53 -7.60 15.25
N ASN A 92 -5.67 -8.23 16.03
CA ASN A 92 -5.33 -7.90 17.41
C ASN A 92 -3.88 -8.36 17.65
N PRO A 93 -2.88 -7.50 17.38
CA PRO A 93 -1.47 -7.83 17.54
C PRO A 93 -1.12 -8.30 18.97
N ASP A 94 -1.75 -7.71 20.00
CA ASP A 94 -1.53 -8.08 21.40
C ASP A 94 -1.95 -9.52 21.72
N GLU A 95 -2.91 -10.07 20.95
CA GLU A 95 -3.36 -11.46 21.03
C GLU A 95 -2.73 -12.35 19.94
N GLY A 96 -1.73 -11.85 19.20
CA GLY A 96 -1.09 -12.57 18.11
C GLY A 96 -1.97 -12.78 16.87
N LYS A 97 -3.06 -12.01 16.72
CA LYS A 97 -3.94 -12.04 15.55
C LYS A 97 -3.52 -10.96 14.58
N PHE A 98 -3.05 -11.35 13.40
CA PHE A 98 -2.49 -10.41 12.44
C PHE A 98 -2.77 -10.87 11.01
N ILE A 99 -3.96 -10.53 10.49
CA ILE A 99 -4.31 -10.78 9.09
C ILE A 99 -4.39 -9.45 8.34
N MET A 100 -3.40 -9.24 7.48
CA MET A 100 -3.37 -8.16 6.52
C MET A 100 -2.63 -8.58 5.25
N GLY A 101 -2.91 -7.89 4.15
CA GLY A 101 -2.19 -8.01 2.90
C GLY A 101 -1.84 -6.62 2.39
N LEU A 102 -0.59 -6.46 1.94
CA LEU A 102 -0.10 -5.28 1.26
C LEU A 102 0.40 -5.70 -0.12
N GLN A 103 0.14 -4.87 -1.12
CA GLN A 103 0.56 -5.14 -2.49
C GLN A 103 1.95 -4.56 -2.78
N PHE A 104 2.30 -3.47 -2.10
CA PHE A 104 3.65 -2.93 -2.00
C PHE A 104 4.47 -3.63 -0.91
N HIS A 105 5.77 -3.30 -0.85
CA HIS A 105 6.79 -3.95 -0.05
C HIS A 105 7.48 -2.96 0.91
N PRO A 106 6.91 -2.69 2.11
CA PRO A 106 7.49 -1.78 3.11
C PRO A 106 8.95 -2.10 3.46
N GLU A 107 9.36 -3.36 3.35
CA GLU A 107 10.71 -3.83 3.68
C GLU A 107 11.79 -3.37 2.72
N ARG A 108 11.38 -3.00 1.50
CA ARG A 108 12.23 -2.49 0.43
C ARG A 108 12.09 -0.98 0.24
N MET A 109 11.28 -0.30 1.05
CA MET A 109 11.14 1.16 1.04
C MET A 109 12.26 1.79 1.87
N ARG A 110 13.45 1.84 1.27
CA ARG A 110 14.69 2.31 1.91
C ARG A 110 15.34 3.42 1.10
N LYS A 111 16.02 4.31 1.82
CA LYS A 111 16.81 5.39 1.22
C LYS A 111 18.00 4.79 0.46
N PRO A 112 18.40 5.36 -0.69
CA PRO A 112 19.55 4.88 -1.44
C PRO A 112 20.82 4.85 -0.58
N ASN A 113 21.54 3.73 -0.62
CA ASN A 113 22.79 3.50 0.13
C ASN A 113 22.67 3.66 1.66
N SER A 114 21.47 3.46 2.23
CA SER A 114 21.26 3.46 3.68
C SER A 114 20.35 2.30 4.10
N ASP A 115 20.50 1.87 5.35
CA ASP A 115 19.55 0.96 6.01
C ASP A 115 18.31 1.71 6.54
N ASP A 116 18.25 3.03 6.39
CA ASP A 116 17.10 3.84 6.78
C ASP A 116 15.90 3.60 5.87
N PHE A 117 14.73 3.45 6.47
CA PHE A 117 13.46 3.40 5.75
C PHE A 117 13.05 4.78 5.21
N ASP A 118 12.24 4.78 4.15
CA ASP A 118 11.61 5.98 3.60
C ASP A 118 10.67 6.62 4.63
N TYR A 119 9.96 5.80 5.40
CA TYR A 119 9.03 6.23 6.44
C TYR A 119 9.26 5.49 7.77
N PRO A 120 9.02 6.15 8.92
CA PRO A 120 9.08 5.51 10.25
C PRO A 120 8.06 4.36 10.42
N GLY A 121 6.99 4.35 9.61
CA GLY A 121 5.97 3.31 9.60
C GLY A 121 6.36 2.01 8.91
N CYS A 122 7.36 2.01 8.02
CA CYS A 122 7.79 0.83 7.27
C CYS A 122 8.13 -0.40 8.15
N PRO A 123 8.87 -0.27 9.27
CA PRO A 123 9.22 -1.42 10.09
C PRO A 123 8.08 -1.98 10.96
N PHE A 124 6.89 -1.36 11.00
CA PHE A 124 5.81 -1.79 11.92
C PHE A 124 5.26 -3.18 11.60
N VAL A 125 5.35 -3.64 10.35
CA VAL A 125 4.96 -5.01 9.96
C VAL A 125 5.80 -6.10 10.66
N TYR A 126 6.95 -5.73 11.24
CA TYR A 126 7.91 -6.64 11.88
C TYR A 126 7.94 -6.55 13.40
N LYS A 127 7.11 -5.68 13.99
CA LYS A 127 7.01 -5.51 15.44
C LYS A 127 5.87 -6.36 15.98
#